data_AF-A0A6S6NWL4-F1
#
_entry.id   AF-A0A6S6NWL4-F1
#
_cell.length_a   1.000
_cell.length_b   1.000
_cell.length_c   1.000
_cell.angle_alpha   90.00
_cell.angle_beta   90.00
_cell.angle_gamma   90.00
#
_symmetry.space_group_name_H-M   'P 1'
#
loop_
_entity.id
_entity.type
_entity.pdbx_description
1 polymer ?
#
loop_
_entity_poly.entity_id
_entity_poly.type
_entity_poly.pdbx_seq_one_letter_code
_entity_poly.pdbx_strand_id
1 'polypeptide(L)'
;MIIPSAEFIHRPSGERRGLSGPPLSVRVMTNWINTVSRDHVERGVRGRFTQANHGKPHALRRMARGDWVIFYSPRISHPDGPPLKAFTAIGQVVDDEPYQAEMSPDIQPWRRNVDFLECVETPILPLIEHLHFVENKQHWGYRFRFGVFSVDDHDLELIRTAMTRPLESVGPPTVSGDSGGVPD
;
A
#
# COMPACT_ATOMS: atom_id res chain seq x y z
N MET A 1 12.11 -3.15 87.18
CA MET A 1 11.26 -4.08 86.41
C MET A 1 11.87 -4.22 85.02
N ILE A 2 12.41 -5.42 84.73
CA ILE A 2 12.50 -6.10 83.41
C ILE A 2 13.39 -5.47 82.30
N ILE A 3 14.43 -6.24 81.93
CA ILE A 3 15.31 -6.27 80.71
C ILE A 3 14.53 -6.88 79.51
N PRO A 4 15.04 -7.12 78.25
CA PRO A 4 16.07 -6.52 77.35
C PRO A 4 15.59 -6.43 75.85
N SER A 5 16.56 -6.23 74.92
CA SER A 5 16.64 -6.83 73.55
C SER A 5 15.94 -6.16 72.36
N ALA A 6 16.70 -5.80 71.31
CA ALA A 6 16.90 -6.64 70.11
C ALA A 6 17.70 -5.92 69.01
N GLU A 7 18.61 -6.68 68.39
CA GLU A 7 19.36 -6.35 67.18
C GLU A 7 18.46 -6.11 65.95
N PHE A 8 18.93 -5.29 65.00
CA PHE A 8 18.52 -5.41 63.60
C PHE A 8 19.72 -5.20 62.65
N ILE A 9 20.40 -6.32 62.40
CA ILE A 9 20.77 -6.89 61.09
C ILE A 9 20.94 -5.92 59.90
N HIS A 10 22.18 -5.92 59.39
CA HIS A 10 22.63 -5.41 58.11
C HIS A 10 21.88 -6.06 56.92
N ARG A 11 21.29 -5.25 56.02
CA ARG A 11 20.84 -5.69 54.70
C ARG A 11 21.80 -5.14 53.63
N PRO A 12 22.35 -5.98 52.74
CA PRO A 12 23.22 -5.50 51.67
C PRO A 12 22.42 -4.77 50.60
N SER A 13 23.07 -3.75 50.03
CA SER A 13 22.62 -2.93 48.92
C SER A 13 22.18 -3.76 47.72
N GLY A 14 20.93 -3.54 47.30
CA GLY A 14 20.34 -4.15 46.11
C GLY A 14 21.13 -3.83 44.85
N GLU A 15 21.48 -4.91 44.17
CA GLU A 15 22.01 -4.99 42.82
C GLU A 15 21.13 -4.21 41.83
N ARG A 16 21.71 -3.23 41.13
CA ARG A 16 21.02 -2.48 40.07
C ARG A 16 20.77 -3.44 38.90
N ARG A 17 19.56 -3.98 38.80
CA ARG A 17 19.10 -4.66 37.59
C ARG A 17 19.08 -3.66 36.45
N GLY A 18 19.91 -3.90 35.44
CA GLY A 18 19.88 -3.17 34.19
C GLY A 18 18.48 -3.25 33.57
N LEU A 19 17.91 -2.10 33.24
CA LEU A 19 16.71 -2.00 32.42
C LEU A 19 17.11 -2.36 30.98
N SER A 20 17.04 -3.64 30.62
CA SER A 20 16.91 -4.01 29.21
C SER A 20 15.49 -3.65 28.79
N GLY A 21 15.33 -2.54 28.07
CA GLY A 21 14.06 -2.24 27.40
C GLY A 21 13.63 -3.42 26.52
N PRO A 22 12.32 -3.61 26.28
CA PRO A 22 11.87 -4.66 25.38
C PRO A 22 12.55 -4.48 24.02
N PRO A 23 12.96 -5.57 23.34
CA PRO A 23 13.50 -5.45 21.99
C PRO A 23 12.48 -4.71 21.13
N LEU A 24 12.97 -3.76 20.31
CA LEU A 24 12.16 -3.09 19.31
C LEU A 24 11.50 -4.17 18.47
N SER A 25 10.19 -4.36 18.65
CA SER A 25 9.40 -5.25 17.81
C SER A 25 9.47 -4.68 16.40
N VAL A 26 10.19 -5.37 15.51
CA VAL A 26 10.15 -5.06 14.08
C VAL A 26 8.74 -5.41 13.62
N ARG A 27 7.89 -4.40 13.47
CA ARG A 27 6.54 -4.57 12.95
C ARG A 27 6.64 -5.09 11.51
N VAL A 28 6.01 -6.23 11.23
CA VAL A 28 5.78 -6.68 9.86
C VAL A 28 4.83 -5.67 9.19
N MET A 29 5.26 -5.11 8.07
CA MET A 29 4.48 -4.13 7.31
C MET A 29 3.29 -4.81 6.65
N THR A 30 2.14 -4.14 6.64
CA THR A 30 0.96 -4.63 5.92
C THR A 30 0.94 -4.02 4.52
N ASN A 31 0.59 -4.82 3.52
CA ASN A 31 0.46 -4.38 2.13
C ASN A 31 -1.02 -4.27 1.79
N TRP A 32 -1.46 -3.09 1.35
CA TRP A 32 -2.84 -2.75 1.09
C TRP A 32 -3.10 -2.52 -0.40
N ILE A 33 -4.26 -2.95 -0.88
CA ILE A 33 -4.85 -2.52 -2.15
C ILE A 33 -6.02 -1.59 -1.85
N ASN A 34 -6.09 -0.44 -2.54
CA ASN A 34 -7.22 0.48 -2.50
C ASN A 34 -7.83 0.64 -3.90
N THR A 35 -9.10 0.24 -4.06
CA THR A 35 -9.86 0.36 -5.31
C THR A 35 -10.44 1.77 -5.45
N VAL A 36 -9.87 2.58 -6.35
CA VAL A 36 -10.21 4.00 -6.53
C VAL A 36 -10.13 4.39 -8.01
N SER A 37 -11.05 5.21 -8.51
CA SER A 37 -10.97 5.73 -9.90
C SER A 37 -9.68 6.52 -10.14
N ARG A 38 -9.09 6.42 -11.32
CA ARG A 38 -7.80 7.06 -11.67
C ARG A 38 -7.76 8.55 -11.31
N ASP A 39 -8.77 9.33 -11.69
CA ASP A 39 -8.79 10.78 -11.43
C ASP A 39 -8.73 11.13 -9.93
N HIS A 40 -9.23 10.24 -9.08
CA HIS A 40 -9.18 10.42 -7.62
C HIS A 40 -7.81 9.97 -7.08
N VAL A 41 -7.23 8.89 -7.63
CA VAL A 41 -5.83 8.53 -7.34
C VAL A 41 -4.88 9.67 -7.69
N GLU A 42 -5.02 10.30 -8.86
CA GLU A 42 -4.18 11.43 -9.29
C GLU A 42 -4.29 12.65 -8.37
N ARG A 43 -5.47 12.90 -7.79
CA ARG A 43 -5.64 13.94 -6.74
C ARG A 43 -4.89 13.56 -5.46
N GLY A 44 -4.98 12.30 -5.06
CA GLY A 44 -4.28 11.74 -3.90
C GLY A 44 -2.76 11.83 -4.07
N VAL A 45 -2.24 11.44 -5.24
CA VAL A 45 -0.81 11.54 -5.57
C VAL A 45 -0.33 12.99 -5.50
N ARG A 46 -1.01 13.92 -6.16
CA ARG A 46 -0.64 15.35 -6.12
C ARG A 46 -0.70 15.94 -4.71
N GLY A 47 -1.66 15.49 -3.90
CA GLY A 47 -1.82 15.93 -2.52
C GLY A 47 -1.05 15.10 -1.49
N ARG A 48 -0.30 14.06 -1.91
CA ARG A 48 0.42 13.11 -1.06
C ARG A 48 -0.45 12.46 0.03
N PHE A 49 -1.67 12.08 -0.34
CA PHE A 49 -2.62 11.42 0.57
C PHE A 49 -3.36 10.24 -0.08
N THR A 50 -3.89 9.36 0.77
CA THR A 50 -4.93 8.38 0.41
C THR A 50 -6.22 8.66 1.16
N GLN A 51 -7.34 8.45 0.46
CA GLN A 51 -8.69 8.49 0.99
C GLN A 51 -9.42 7.22 0.53
N ALA A 52 -10.19 6.61 1.43
CA ALA A 52 -10.87 5.35 1.15
C ALA A 52 -12.30 5.35 1.69
N ASN A 53 -13.11 4.37 1.26
CA ASN A 53 -14.46 4.09 1.81
C ASN A 53 -15.36 5.34 1.92
N HIS A 54 -15.43 6.15 0.87
CA HIS A 54 -16.20 7.41 0.84
C HIS A 54 -15.77 8.43 1.90
N GLY A 55 -14.51 8.40 2.33
CA GLY A 55 -13.97 9.31 3.36
C GLY A 55 -14.17 8.83 4.79
N LYS A 56 -14.59 7.57 5.00
CA LYS A 56 -14.73 6.98 6.34
C LYS A 56 -13.39 6.49 6.90
N PRO A 57 -13.17 6.56 8.23
CA PRO A 57 -11.87 6.27 8.84
C PRO A 57 -11.55 4.77 8.97
N HIS A 58 -12.54 3.87 8.88
CA HIS A 58 -12.38 2.47 9.29
C HIS A 58 -11.23 1.73 8.60
N ALA A 59 -11.07 1.90 7.28
CA ALA A 59 -9.95 1.28 6.58
C ALA A 59 -8.62 1.96 6.91
N LEU A 60 -8.62 3.29 7.03
CA LEU A 60 -7.44 4.11 7.25
C LEU A 60 -6.83 3.95 8.66
N ARG A 61 -7.66 3.64 9.66
CA ARG A 61 -7.22 3.32 11.03
C ARG A 61 -6.49 1.99 11.15
N ARG A 62 -6.66 1.09 10.16
CA ARG A 62 -5.94 -0.20 10.13
C ARG A 62 -4.54 -0.06 9.55
N MET A 63 -4.28 1.01 8.79
CA MET A 63 -2.97 1.32 8.25
C MET A 63 -2.09 1.89 9.35
N ALA A 64 -0.80 1.56 9.31
CA ALA A 64 0.20 2.18 10.16
C ALA A 64 1.39 2.67 9.34
N ARG A 65 2.20 3.55 9.93
CA ARG A 65 3.44 4.04 9.31
C ARG A 65 4.27 2.87 8.79
N GLY A 66 4.75 3.01 7.56
CA GLY A 66 5.55 2.01 6.84
C GLY A 66 4.75 1.02 6.01
N ASP A 67 3.43 0.92 6.21
CA ASP A 67 2.58 0.06 5.37
C ASP A 67 2.61 0.52 3.91
N TRP A 68 2.57 -0.46 3.00
CA TRP A 68 2.45 -0.19 1.57
C TRP A 68 0.98 -0.05 1.17
N VAL A 69 0.71 0.88 0.25
CA VAL A 69 -0.59 1.01 -0.40
C VAL A 69 -0.42 1.08 -1.91
N ILE A 70 -1.12 0.18 -2.59
CA ILE A 70 -1.20 0.09 -4.04
C ILE A 70 -2.62 0.49 -4.45
N PHE A 71 -2.73 1.29 -5.50
CA PHE A 71 -4.01 1.77 -6.01
C PHE A 71 -4.39 1.00 -7.26
N TYR A 72 -5.56 0.37 -7.23
CA TYR A 72 -6.16 -0.24 -8.41
C TYR A 72 -7.32 0.61 -8.90
N SER A 73 -7.30 0.96 -10.18
CA SER A 73 -8.32 1.76 -10.83
C SER A 73 -9.13 0.93 -11.83
N PRO A 74 -10.39 0.57 -11.50
CA PRO A 74 -11.24 -0.17 -12.43
C PRO A 74 -11.70 0.69 -13.61
N ARG A 75 -11.66 2.02 -13.45
CA ARG A 75 -12.10 3.03 -14.42
C ARG A 75 -11.37 4.35 -14.22
N ILE A 76 -11.40 5.20 -15.25
CA ILE A 76 -10.78 6.54 -15.22
C ILE A 76 -11.52 7.44 -14.23
N SER A 77 -12.83 7.63 -14.42
CA SER A 77 -13.68 8.50 -13.60
C SER A 77 -14.82 7.74 -12.94
N HIS A 78 -15.28 8.19 -11.77
CA HIS A 78 -16.43 7.64 -11.05
C HIS A 78 -17.68 8.53 -11.24
N PRO A 79 -18.91 7.97 -11.33
CA PRO A 79 -19.22 6.54 -11.38
C PRO A 79 -19.03 5.93 -12.77
N ASP A 80 -19.18 6.68 -13.86
CA ASP A 80 -19.41 6.09 -15.21
C ASP A 80 -18.28 6.34 -16.23
N GLY A 81 -17.07 6.63 -15.77
CA GLY A 81 -15.91 6.76 -16.66
C GLY A 81 -15.54 5.44 -17.35
N PRO A 82 -14.76 5.51 -18.45
CA PRO A 82 -14.36 4.34 -19.21
C PRO A 82 -13.56 3.35 -18.35
N PRO A 83 -13.67 2.04 -18.60
CA PRO A 83 -12.86 1.03 -17.92
C PRO A 83 -11.37 1.29 -18.09
N LEU A 84 -10.61 1.05 -17.03
CA LEU A 84 -9.15 1.20 -17.01
C LEU A 84 -8.47 -0.11 -16.64
N LYS A 85 -8.86 -0.70 -15.50
CA LYS A 85 -8.38 -1.99 -14.99
C LYS A 85 -6.84 -2.04 -14.89
N ALA A 86 -6.28 -1.05 -14.21
CA ALA A 86 -4.83 -0.93 -14.03
C ALA A 86 -4.48 -0.60 -12.57
N PHE A 87 -3.27 -0.96 -12.16
CA PHE A 87 -2.61 -0.36 -11.01
C PHE A 87 -2.06 1.00 -11.41
N THR A 88 -2.34 2.04 -10.62
CA THR A 88 -2.15 3.44 -11.04
C THR A 88 -1.23 4.25 -10.13
N ALA A 89 -1.03 3.81 -8.88
CA ALA A 89 -0.06 4.40 -7.97
C ALA A 89 0.35 3.38 -6.90
N ILE A 90 1.51 3.60 -6.31
CA ILE A 90 2.01 2.85 -5.16
C ILE A 90 2.81 3.77 -4.23
N GLY A 91 2.69 3.57 -2.92
CA GLY A 91 3.44 4.36 -1.94
C GLY A 91 3.40 3.79 -0.54
N GLN A 92 4.08 4.44 0.40
CA GLN A 92 4.13 4.07 1.81
C GLN A 92 3.38 5.08 2.68
N VAL A 93 2.67 4.59 3.68
CA VAL A 93 2.02 5.42 4.70
C VAL A 93 3.10 6.04 5.60
N VAL A 94 3.06 7.37 5.79
CA VAL A 94 4.13 8.09 6.53
C VAL A 94 3.69 8.72 7.84
N ASP A 95 2.39 8.82 8.09
CA ASP A 95 1.84 9.32 9.35
C ASP A 95 1.51 8.17 10.32
N ASP A 96 1.29 8.51 11.59
CA ASP A 96 0.91 7.54 12.62
C ASP A 96 -0.60 7.30 12.66
N GLU A 97 -1.40 8.36 12.50
CA GLU A 97 -2.86 8.34 12.62
C GLU A 97 -3.54 9.02 11.42
N PRO A 98 -4.77 8.61 11.04
CA PRO A 98 -5.53 9.33 10.03
C PRO A 98 -5.98 10.69 10.54
N TYR A 99 -6.09 11.64 9.63
CA TYR A 99 -6.53 13.01 9.92
C TYR A 99 -7.72 13.39 9.04
N GLN A 100 -8.48 14.40 9.46
CA GLN A 100 -9.55 14.97 8.65
C GLN A 100 -9.02 16.13 7.82
N ALA A 101 -9.33 16.15 6.53
CA ALA A 101 -9.04 17.29 5.68
C ALA A 101 -10.25 18.22 5.63
N GLU A 102 -10.01 19.52 5.76
CA GLU A 102 -11.04 20.54 5.56
C GLU A 102 -11.27 20.72 4.05
N MET A 103 -12.39 20.20 3.54
CA MET A 103 -12.82 20.42 2.16
C MET A 103 -14.01 21.38 2.10
N SER A 104 -14.95 21.25 3.04
CA SER A 104 -16.01 22.21 3.34
C SER A 104 -16.46 22.03 4.80
N PRO A 105 -17.26 22.96 5.38
CA PRO A 105 -17.74 22.84 6.75
C PRO A 105 -18.43 21.50 7.05
N ASP A 106 -19.15 20.93 6.08
CA ASP A 106 -19.93 19.70 6.23
C ASP A 106 -19.22 18.45 5.67
N ILE A 107 -18.09 18.61 4.97
CA ILE A 107 -17.38 17.51 4.30
C ILE A 107 -15.92 17.51 4.76
N GLN A 108 -15.65 16.65 5.73
CA GLN A 108 -14.32 16.46 6.33
C GLN A 108 -13.86 15.01 6.16
N PRO A 109 -13.40 14.60 4.96
CA PRO A 109 -13.00 13.23 4.72
C PRO A 109 -11.73 12.88 5.49
N TRP A 110 -11.68 11.64 5.95
CA TRP A 110 -10.48 11.09 6.57
C TRP A 110 -9.42 10.72 5.53
N ARG A 111 -8.16 11.03 5.83
CA ARG A 111 -6.99 10.80 4.98
C ARG A 111 -5.83 10.19 5.76
N ARG A 112 -4.90 9.57 5.03
CA ARG A 112 -3.54 9.24 5.47
C ARG A 112 -2.54 9.87 4.52
N ASN A 113 -1.41 10.33 5.02
CA ASN A 113 -0.29 10.80 4.23
C ASN A 113 0.47 9.62 3.63
N VAL A 114 0.79 9.73 2.34
CA VAL A 114 1.47 8.69 1.58
C VAL A 114 2.66 9.29 0.84
N ASP A 115 3.81 8.64 0.96
CA ASP A 115 4.96 8.89 0.10
C ASP A 115 4.90 7.96 -1.11
N PHE A 116 4.64 8.54 -2.28
CA PHE A 116 4.43 7.80 -3.52
C PHE A 116 5.74 7.55 -4.25
N LEU A 117 5.89 6.37 -4.83
CA LEU A 117 6.97 6.07 -5.76
C LEU A 117 6.69 6.68 -7.14
N GLU A 118 7.75 6.96 -7.88
CA GLU A 118 7.66 7.13 -9.32
C GLU A 118 7.36 5.76 -9.96
N CYS A 119 6.30 5.69 -10.75
CA CYS A 119 5.82 4.44 -11.34
C CYS A 119 5.04 4.69 -12.63
N VAL A 120 4.84 3.63 -13.41
CA VAL A 120 3.96 3.62 -14.58
C VAL A 120 2.61 2.98 -14.26
N GLU A 121 1.58 3.37 -15.00
CA GLU A 121 0.29 2.69 -14.98
C GLU A 121 0.44 1.28 -15.58
N THR A 122 0.03 0.26 -14.84
CA THR A 122 0.24 -1.15 -15.21
C THR A 122 -1.10 -1.87 -15.35
N PRO A 123 -1.48 -2.34 -16.55
CA PRO A 123 -2.67 -3.16 -16.74
C PRO A 123 -2.64 -4.42 -15.87
N ILE A 124 -3.76 -4.77 -15.24
CA ILE A 124 -3.80 -5.94 -14.34
C ILE A 124 -3.79 -7.28 -15.09
N LEU A 125 -4.32 -7.32 -16.32
CA LEU A 125 -4.59 -8.58 -17.03
C LEU A 125 -3.37 -9.51 -17.15
N PRO A 126 -2.16 -9.03 -17.50
CA PRO A 126 -0.97 -9.89 -17.56
C PRO A 126 -0.52 -10.44 -16.21
N LEU A 127 -0.98 -9.86 -15.11
CA LEU A 127 -0.56 -10.22 -13.74
C LEU A 127 -1.52 -11.23 -13.09
N ILE A 128 -2.74 -11.40 -13.61
CA ILE A 128 -3.82 -12.19 -12.97
C ILE A 128 -3.40 -13.62 -12.61
N GLU A 129 -2.67 -14.29 -13.48
CA GLU A 129 -2.22 -15.67 -13.24
C GLU A 129 -1.24 -15.79 -12.07
N HIS A 130 -0.52 -14.71 -11.77
CA HIS A 130 0.57 -14.69 -10.79
C HIS A 130 0.17 -14.07 -9.45
N LEU A 131 -1.01 -13.45 -9.36
CA LEU A 131 -1.52 -12.82 -8.14
C LEU A 131 -2.17 -13.86 -7.21
N HIS A 132 -1.66 -13.96 -5.97
CA HIS A 132 -2.13 -14.86 -4.93
C HIS A 132 -3.50 -14.47 -4.39
N PHE A 133 -3.79 -13.17 -4.24
CA PHE A 133 -5.12 -12.73 -3.80
C PHE A 133 -6.23 -13.08 -4.80
N VAL A 134 -5.89 -13.42 -6.05
CA VAL A 134 -6.84 -13.84 -7.08
C VAL A 134 -7.04 -15.35 -7.03
N GLU A 135 -8.00 -15.77 -6.20
CA GLU A 135 -8.36 -17.18 -5.98
C GLU A 135 -9.06 -17.82 -7.19
N ASN A 136 -9.94 -17.07 -7.87
CA ASN A 136 -10.64 -17.53 -9.07
C ASN A 136 -10.33 -16.60 -10.26
N LYS A 137 -9.56 -17.11 -11.23
CA LYS A 137 -9.09 -16.36 -12.40
C LYS A 137 -10.24 -15.93 -13.33
N GLN A 138 -11.33 -16.69 -13.40
CA GLN A 138 -12.52 -16.32 -14.18
C GLN A 138 -13.30 -15.18 -13.54
N HIS A 139 -13.16 -14.99 -12.22
CA HIS A 139 -13.82 -13.95 -11.44
C HIS A 139 -12.83 -13.05 -10.69
N TRP A 140 -11.73 -12.71 -11.34
CA TRP A 140 -10.62 -11.98 -10.72
C TRP A 140 -11.01 -10.62 -10.12
N GLY A 141 -12.08 -10.00 -10.65
CA GLY A 141 -12.59 -8.71 -10.18
C GLY A 141 -13.23 -8.76 -8.77
N TYR A 142 -13.49 -9.93 -8.21
CA TYR A 142 -14.29 -10.09 -6.98
C TYR A 142 -13.70 -9.35 -5.78
N ARG A 143 -12.39 -9.54 -5.52
CA ARG A 143 -11.72 -8.95 -4.34
C ARG A 143 -11.74 -7.42 -4.34
N PHE A 144 -11.69 -6.78 -5.51
CA PHE A 144 -11.72 -5.32 -5.64
C PHE A 144 -13.03 -4.68 -5.18
N ARG A 145 -14.12 -5.44 -5.11
CA ARG A 145 -15.44 -4.95 -4.65
C ARG A 145 -15.45 -4.57 -3.18
N PHE A 146 -14.48 -5.04 -2.39
CA PHE A 146 -14.36 -4.71 -0.97
C PHE A 146 -13.71 -3.34 -0.70
N GLY A 147 -13.26 -2.63 -1.75
CA GLY A 147 -12.66 -1.31 -1.63
C GLY A 147 -11.20 -1.39 -1.15
N VAL A 148 -10.99 -1.69 0.13
CA VAL A 148 -9.65 -1.79 0.74
C VAL A 148 -9.42 -3.15 1.39
N PHE A 149 -8.39 -3.86 0.94
CA PHE A 149 -8.01 -5.18 1.44
C PHE A 149 -6.50 -5.35 1.49
N SER A 150 -6.02 -6.26 2.33
CA SER A 150 -4.60 -6.59 2.43
C SER A 150 -4.21 -7.71 1.44
N VAL A 151 -2.95 -7.70 1.03
CA VAL A 151 -2.30 -8.72 0.19
C VAL A 151 -1.00 -9.15 0.86
N ASP A 152 -0.42 -10.25 0.39
CA ASP A 152 0.87 -10.74 0.90
C ASP A 152 2.07 -9.98 0.29
N ASP A 153 3.28 -10.33 0.71
CA ASP A 153 4.51 -9.72 0.20
C ASP A 153 4.81 -10.10 -1.25
N HIS A 154 4.38 -11.29 -1.68
CA HIS A 154 4.54 -11.74 -3.06
C HIS A 154 3.74 -10.86 -4.02
N ASP A 155 2.46 -10.59 -3.71
CA ASP A 155 1.60 -9.75 -4.52
C ASP A 155 2.09 -8.30 -4.55
N LEU A 156 2.56 -7.77 -3.41
CA LEU A 156 3.20 -6.45 -3.37
C LEU A 156 4.38 -6.39 -4.33
N GLU A 157 5.32 -7.33 -4.22
CA GLU A 157 6.56 -7.28 -4.99
C GLU A 157 6.31 -7.47 -6.49
N LEU A 158 5.42 -8.39 -6.86
CA LEU A 158 5.02 -8.60 -8.25
C LEU A 158 4.46 -7.31 -8.87
N ILE A 159 3.50 -6.67 -8.18
CA ILE A 159 2.87 -5.44 -8.69
C ILE A 159 3.88 -4.29 -8.71
N ARG A 160 4.63 -4.10 -7.62
CA ARG A 160 5.65 -3.05 -7.51
C ARG A 160 6.68 -3.15 -8.62
N THR A 161 7.25 -4.34 -8.83
CA THR A 161 8.21 -4.59 -9.92
C THR A 161 7.59 -4.27 -11.29
N ALA A 162 6.35 -4.67 -11.54
CA ALA A 162 5.68 -4.37 -12.81
C ALA A 162 5.41 -2.86 -13.01
N MET A 163 5.23 -2.11 -11.92
CA MET A 163 4.99 -0.66 -11.93
C MET A 163 6.27 0.19 -11.97
N THR A 164 7.41 -0.32 -11.52
CA THR A 164 8.65 0.46 -11.39
C THR A 164 9.80 -0.02 -12.28
N ARG A 165 9.60 -1.08 -13.08
CA ARG A 165 10.60 -1.47 -14.07
C ARG A 165 10.76 -0.38 -15.13
N PRO A 166 12.00 -0.02 -15.52
CA PRO A 166 12.23 0.80 -16.68
C PRO A 166 11.57 0.13 -17.89
N LEU A 167 10.80 0.87 -18.67
CA LEU A 167 10.32 0.40 -19.96
C LEU A 167 11.54 0.07 -20.80
N GLU A 168 11.89 -1.21 -20.98
CA GLU A 168 12.81 -1.59 -22.03
C GLU A 168 12.16 -1.15 -23.34
N SER A 169 12.76 -0.17 -24.00
CA SER A 169 12.27 0.35 -25.26
C SER A 169 12.27 -0.78 -26.28
N VAL A 170 11.09 -1.34 -26.57
CA VAL A 170 10.90 -2.20 -27.73
C VAL A 170 11.12 -1.32 -28.96
N GLY A 171 12.32 -1.40 -29.54
CA GLY A 171 12.63 -0.78 -30.83
C GLY A 171 11.69 -1.33 -31.91
N PRO A 172 11.40 -0.55 -32.98
CA PRO A 172 10.50 -0.99 -34.03
C PRO A 172 11.01 -2.29 -34.66
N PRO A 173 10.12 -3.21 -35.08
CA PRO A 173 10.52 -4.43 -35.75
C PRO A 173 11.26 -4.07 -37.04
N THR A 174 12.51 -4.50 -37.15
CA THR A 174 13.29 -4.43 -38.38
C THR A 174 12.58 -5.30 -39.42
N VAL A 175 11.88 -4.66 -40.35
CA VAL A 175 11.33 -5.35 -41.53
C VAL A 175 12.53 -5.67 -42.42
N SER A 176 12.98 -6.92 -42.37
CA SER A 176 13.88 -7.47 -43.40
C SER A 176 13.09 -7.52 -44.71
N GLY A 177 13.45 -6.65 -45.64
CA GLY A 177 12.88 -6.63 -46.99
C GLY A 177 13.23 -7.91 -47.74
N ASP A 178 12.20 -8.64 -48.15
CA ASP A 178 12.32 -9.69 -49.16
C ASP A 178 12.02 -9.06 -50.53
N SER A 179 13.08 -8.84 -51.30
CA SER A 179 13.03 -8.41 -52.69
C SER A 179 12.66 -9.60 -53.57
N GLY A 180 11.35 -9.81 -53.77
CA GLY A 180 10.83 -10.70 -54.81
C GLY A 180 10.97 -10.05 -56.19
N GLY A 181 11.91 -10.55 -56.99
CA GLY A 181 12.06 -10.18 -58.40
C GLY A 181 10.87 -10.66 -59.25
N VAL A 182 10.41 -9.79 -60.14
CA VAL A 182 9.47 -10.10 -61.22
C VAL A 182 10.31 -10.37 -62.48
N PRO A 183 10.11 -11.49 -63.20
CA PRO A 183 10.72 -11.67 -64.51
C PRO A 183 9.77 -11.16 -65.61
N ASP A 184 10.34 -10.44 -66.59
CA ASP A 184 9.85 -10.31 -67.97
C ASP A 184 11.02 -10.64 -68.92
#